data_AF-A0A1I0U4Y9-F1
#
_entry.id   AF-A0A1I0U4Y9-F1
#
_cell.length_a   1.000
_cell.length_b   1.000
_cell.length_c   1.000
_cell.angle_alpha   90.00
_cell.angle_beta   90.00
_cell.angle_gamma   90.00
#
_symmetry.space_group_name_H-M   'P 1'
#
loop_
_entity.id
_entity.type
_entity.pdbx_description
1 polymer ?
#
loop_
_entity_poly.entity_id
_entity_poly.type
_entity_poly.pdbx_seq_one_letter_code
_entity_poly.pdbx_strand_id
1 'polypeptide(L)' 'MDKFTRKTSFEQWFSPINRPLFDDLVKTHQLNHYTKKLYMASFMKLLLYAQLHETESL' A
#
# COMPACT_ATOMS: atom_id res chain seq x y z
N MET A 1 9.13 24.52 -15.03
CA MET A 1 9.32 23.91 -13.70
C MET A 1 8.24 22.87 -13.56
N ASP A 2 8.57 21.59 -13.74
CA ASP A 2 7.59 20.51 -13.58
C ASP A 2 7.02 20.57 -12.17
N LYS A 3 5.72 20.82 -12.08
CA LYS A 3 5.03 20.98 -10.82
C LYS A 3 4.89 19.59 -10.22
N PHE A 4 5.87 19.16 -9.44
CA PHE A 4 5.80 17.93 -8.65
C PHE A 4 4.52 17.99 -7.83
N THR A 5 3.52 17.25 -8.28
CA THR A 5 2.24 17.15 -7.61
C THR A 5 2.39 16.03 -6.59
N ARG A 6 1.77 16.14 -5.42
CA ARG A 6 1.84 15.11 -4.37
C ARG A 6 1.57 13.69 -4.91
N LYS A 7 0.64 13.59 -5.86
CA LYS A 7 0.33 12.36 -6.59
C LYS A 7 1.51 11.80 -7.41
N THR A 8 2.21 12.64 -8.18
CA THR A 8 3.36 12.19 -8.98
C THR A 8 4.56 11.81 -8.12
N SER A 9 4.78 12.51 -7.00
CA SER A 9 5.80 12.13 -6.01
C SER A 9 5.46 10.79 -5.35
N PHE A 10 4.19 10.54 -5.06
CA PHE A 10 3.74 9.27 -4.47
C PHE A 10 3.86 8.10 -5.46
N GLU A 11 3.49 8.30 -6.72
CA GLU A 11 3.67 7.28 -7.78
C GLU A 11 5.15 6.93 -7.97
N GLN A 12 6.05 7.91 -7.94
CA GLN A 12 7.50 7.68 -7.99
C GLN A 12 8.01 6.89 -6.78
N TRP A 13 7.52 7.20 -5.58
CA TRP A 13 7.85 6.46 -4.35
C TRP A 13 7.28 5.03 -4.36
N PHE A 14 6.11 4.83 -4.96
CA PHE A 14 5.45 3.52 -5.04
C PHE A 14 6.08 2.60 -6.10
N SER A 15 6.61 3.15 -7.20
CA SER A 15 7.21 2.40 -8.31
C SER A 15 8.27 1.34 -7.91
N PRO A 16 9.18 1.57 -6.95
CA PRO A 16 10.16 0.56 -6.54
C PRO A 16 9.59 -0.56 -5.64
N ILE A 17 8.32 -0.51 -5.22
CA ILE A 17 7.77 -1.51 -4.30
C ILE A 17 7.54 -2.84 -5.01
N ASN A 18 8.28 -3.86 -4.59
CA ASN A 18 8.16 -5.23 -5.09
C ASN A 18 6.97 -5.95 -4.43
N ARG A 19 5.88 -6.13 -5.20
CA ARG A 19 4.66 -6.81 -4.76
C ARG A 19 4.88 -8.27 -4.29
N PRO A 20 5.58 -9.14 -5.06
CA PRO A 20 5.89 -10.49 -4.61
C PRO A 20 6.64 -10.54 -3.28
N LEU A 21 7.64 -9.67 -3.08
CA LEU A 21 8.41 -9.60 -1.84
C LEU A 21 7.50 -9.22 -0.65
N PHE A 22 6.58 -8.28 -0.87
CA PHE A 22 5.60 -7.89 0.12
C PHE A 22 4.67 -9.03 0.53
N ASP A 23 4.15 -9.80 -0.43
CA ASP A 23 3.28 -10.95 -0.14
C ASP A 23 4.02 -12.05 0.64
N ASP A 24 5.31 -12.27 0.34
CA ASP A 24 6.16 -13.19 1.10
C ASP A 24 6.45 -12.69 2.51
N LEU A 25 6.67 -11.39 2.71
CA LEU A 25 6.82 -10.80 4.04
C LEU A 25 5.55 -10.98 4.88
N VAL A 26 4.36 -10.76 4.29
CA VAL A 26 3.06 -10.96 4.94
C VAL A 26 2.88 -12.41 5.41
N LYS A 27 3.29 -13.39 4.59
CA LYS A 27 3.25 -14.82 4.96
C LYS A 27 4.29 -15.15 6.03
N THR A 28 5.54 -14.71 5.85
CA THR A 28 6.67 -14.98 6.75
C THR A 28 6.37 -14.47 8.16
N HIS A 29 5.78 -13.28 8.27
CA HIS A 29 5.45 -12.66 9.56
C HIS A 29 4.06 -13.04 10.06
N GLN A 30 3.35 -13.94 9.36
CA GLN A 30 2.01 -14.41 9.73
C GLN A 30 1.03 -13.25 10.01
N LEU A 31 1.14 -12.14 9.26
CA LEU A 31 0.37 -10.92 9.53
C LEU A 31 -1.14 -11.12 9.34
N ASN A 32 -1.54 -12.17 8.63
CA ASN A 32 -2.94 -12.57 8.44
C ASN A 32 -3.44 -13.59 9.47
N HIS A 33 -2.57 -14.10 10.34
CA HIS A 33 -2.89 -15.25 11.21
C HIS A 33 -3.89 -14.88 12.31
N TYR A 34 -3.73 -13.70 12.92
CA TYR A 34 -4.61 -13.22 13.98
C TYR A 34 -5.78 -12.37 13.47
N THR A 35 -5.70 -11.90 12.24
CA THR A 35 -6.71 -11.05 11.61
C THR A 35 -7.66 -11.88 10.75
N LYS A 36 -8.60 -12.61 11.38
CA LYS A 36 -9.60 -13.44 10.67
C LYS A 36 -10.43 -12.71 9.59
N LYS A 37 -10.53 -11.38 9.67
CA LYS A 37 -11.29 -10.53 8.74
C LYS A 37 -10.44 -9.52 7.97
N LEU A 38 -9.17 -9.36 8.31
CA LEU A 38 -8.30 -8.33 7.73
C LEU A 38 -7.09 -8.97 7.06
N TYR A 39 -7.16 -9.08 5.74
CA TYR A 39 -6.04 -9.51 4.92
C TYR A 39 -5.09 -8.31 4.72
N MET A 40 -3.88 -8.41 5.26
CA MET A 40 -2.87 -7.35 5.26
C MET A 40 -2.54 -6.84 3.86
N ALA A 41 -2.50 -7.75 2.87
CA ALA A 41 -2.28 -7.36 1.48
C ALA A 41 -3.43 -6.55 0.89
N SER A 42 -4.68 -6.90 1.21
CA SER A 42 -5.86 -6.15 0.79
C SER A 42 -5.95 -4.80 1.51
N PHE A 43 -5.65 -4.79 2.80
CA PHE A 43 -5.64 -3.58 3.62
C PHE A 43 -4.59 -2.56 3.13
N MET A 44 -3.37 -3.00 2.85
CA MET A 44 -2.33 -2.13 2.30
C MET A 44 -2.71 -1.57 0.93
N LYS A 45 -3.35 -2.35 0.06
CA LYS A 45 -3.87 -1.84 -1.22
C LYS A 45 -4.91 -0.74 -1.02
N LEU A 46 -5.79 -0.90 -0.03
CA LEU A 46 -6.81 0.09 0.33
C LEU A 46 -6.18 1.38 0.87
N LEU A 47 -5.18 1.26 1.75
CA LEU A 47 -4.41 2.40 2.26
C LEU A 47 -3.72 3.18 1.14
N LEU A 48 -3.04 2.48 0.23
CA LEU A 48 -2.35 3.09 -0.90
C LEU A 48 -3.32 3.80 -1.84
N TYR A 49 -4.48 3.19 -2.08
CA TYR A 49 -5.56 3.81 -2.85
C TYR A 49 -6.05 5.09 -2.17
N ALA A 50 -6.31 5.05 -0.87
CA ALA A 50 -6.78 6.21 -0.12
C ALA A 50 -5.76 7.35 -0.12
N GLN A 51 -4.46 7.04 0.02
CA GLN A 51 -3.39 8.03 -0.06
C GLN A 51 -3.27 8.65 -1.46
N LEU A 52 -3.44 7.87 -2.53
CA LEU A 52 -3.39 8.34 -3.91
C LEU A 52 -4.58 9.25 -4.25
N HIS A 53 -5.75 8.94 -3.70
CA HIS A 53 -6.99 9.67 -3.95
C HIS A 53 -7.29 10.74 -2.89
N GLU A 54 -6.37 10.98 -1.95
CA GLU A 54 -6.53 11.92 -0.83
C GLU A 54 -7.88 11.75 -0.11
N THR A 55 -8.31 10.51 0.08
CA THR A 55 -9.63 10.19 0.67
C THR A 55 -9.60 10.49 2.17
N GLU A 56 -10.60 11.20 2.67
CA GLU A 56 -10.62 11.67 4.07
C GLU A 56 -10.86 10.55 5.10
N SER A 57 -11.43 9.41 4.70
CA SER A 57 -11.62 8.23 5.56
C SER A 57 -11.58 6.91 4.78
N LEU A 58 -11.09 5.86 5.44
CA LEU A 58 -11.14 4.46 5.03
C LEU A 58 -12.37 3.73 5.57
#